data_AF-A0A1Q7HNJ2-F1
#
_entry.id   AF-A0A1Q7HNJ2-F1
#
_cell.length_a   1.000
_cell.length_b   1.000
_cell.length_c   1.000
_cell.angle_alpha   90.00
_cell.angle_beta   90.00
_cell.angle_gamma   90.00
#
_symmetry.space_group_name_H-M   'P 1'
#
loop_
_entity.id
_entity.type
_entity.pdbx_description
1 polymer ?
#
loop_
_entity_poly.entity_id
_entity_poly.type
_entity_poly.pdbx_seq_one_letter_code
_entity_poly.pdbx_strand_id
1 'polypeptide(L)'
;MAAERAIRIEADGVRVYAVLAATPTADAVWEALPVEGSARRWGEEIYFDVTLRLPLEKGARAEVAPGDLGYWPQGPAIALFFGRVRLTRLEA
;
A
#
# COMPACT_ATOMS: atom_id res chain seq x y z
N MET A 1 -7.75 -13.74 -18.58
CA MET A 1 -6.66 -12.78 -18.30
C MET A 1 -7.28 -11.64 -17.53
N ALA A 2 -6.91 -11.42 -16.27
CA ALA A 2 -7.38 -10.24 -15.55
C ALA A 2 -6.74 -9.01 -16.21
N ALA A 3 -7.55 -8.02 -16.58
CA ALA A 3 -7.04 -6.76 -17.08
C ALA A 3 -6.18 -6.09 -15.99
N GLU A 4 -5.07 -5.49 -16.39
CA GLU A 4 -4.22 -4.71 -15.49
C GLU A 4 -5.03 -3.53 -14.94
N ARG A 5 -5.16 -3.45 -13.61
CA ARG A 5 -5.93 -2.39 -12.94
C ARG A 5 -4.97 -1.33 -12.44
N ALA A 6 -5.20 -0.08 -12.85
CA ALA A 6 -4.44 1.06 -12.37
C ALA A 6 -5.31 1.93 -11.46
N ILE A 7 -4.74 2.39 -10.35
CA ILE A 7 -5.36 3.37 -9.47
C ILE A 7 -4.58 4.67 -9.51
N ARG A 8 -5.27 5.77 -9.21
CA ARG A 8 -4.68 7.10 -9.02
C ARG A 8 -4.72 7.45 -7.55
N ILE A 9 -3.57 7.87 -7.01
CA ILE A 9 -3.41 8.36 -5.65
C ILE A 9 -3.09 9.85 -5.75
N GLU A 10 -3.85 10.70 -5.07
CA GLU A 10 -3.73 12.16 -5.14
C GLU A 10 -3.63 12.76 -3.74
N ALA A 11 -2.66 13.65 -3.53
CA ALA A 11 -2.47 14.42 -2.30
C ALA A 11 -1.81 15.76 -2.63
N ASP A 12 -2.34 16.86 -2.09
CA ASP A 12 -1.82 18.23 -2.30
C ASP A 12 -1.49 18.59 -3.77
N GLY A 13 -2.33 18.13 -4.71
CA GLY A 13 -2.15 18.34 -6.15
C GLY A 13 -1.09 17.46 -6.81
N VAL A 14 -0.37 16.64 -6.04
CA VAL A 14 0.53 15.60 -6.54
C VAL A 14 -0.29 14.36 -6.89
N ARG A 15 -0.01 13.78 -8.06
CA ARG A 15 -0.67 12.57 -8.55
C ARG A 15 0.35 11.48 -8.81
N VAL A 16 0.04 10.29 -8.33
CA VAL A 16 0.82 9.07 -8.56
C VAL A 16 -0.12 8.00 -9.11
N TYR A 17 0.39 7.15 -9.99
CA TYR A 17 -0.34 6.02 -10.53
C TYR A 17 0.31 4.74 -10.04
N ALA A 18 -0.50 3.79 -9.63
CA ALA A 18 -0.05 2.48 -9.20
C ALA A 18 -0.83 1.40 -9.92
N VAL A 19 -0.13 0.34 -10.33
CA VAL A 19 -0.75 -0.86 -10.86
C VAL A 19 -1.02 -1.81 -9.73
N LEU A 20 -2.26 -2.28 -9.62
CA LEU A 20 -2.67 -3.25 -8.63
C LEU A 20 -2.28 -4.66 -9.06
N ALA A 21 -1.69 -5.40 -8.13
CA ALA A 21 -1.40 -6.81 -8.32
C ALA A 21 -2.69 -7.63 -8.50
N ALA A 22 -2.57 -8.84 -9.07
CA ALA A 22 -3.65 -9.81 -9.12
C ALA A 22 -3.73 -10.60 -7.80
N THR A 23 -4.02 -9.91 -6.69
CA THR A 23 -4.16 -10.52 -5.36
C THR A 23 -5.52 -10.22 -4.74
N PRO A 24 -6.02 -11.06 -3.81
CA PRO A 24 -7.27 -10.79 -3.10
C PRO A 24 -7.25 -9.45 -2.35
N THR A 25 -6.08 -9.04 -1.85
CA THR A 25 -5.89 -7.75 -1.19
C THR A 25 -6.11 -6.60 -2.17
N ALA A 26 -5.53 -6.68 -3.36
CA ALA A 26 -5.71 -5.70 -4.41
C ALA A 26 -7.16 -5.65 -4.94
N ASP A 27 -7.83 -6.81 -5.02
CA ASP A 27 -9.27 -6.88 -5.34
C ASP A 27 -10.10 -6.12 -4.32
N ALA A 28 -9.87 -6.37 -3.04
CA ALA A 28 -10.60 -5.70 -1.97
C ALA A 28 -10.34 -4.19 -1.92
N VAL A 29 -9.09 -3.75 -2.18
CA VAL A 29 -8.77 -2.32 -2.30
C VAL A 29 -9.51 -1.70 -3.48
N TRP A 30 -9.54 -2.38 -4.64
CA TRP A 30 -10.24 -1.90 -5.84
C TRP A 30 -11.74 -1.71 -5.60
N GLU A 31 -12.40 -2.70 -5.00
CA GLU A 31 -13.84 -2.64 -4.69
C GLU A 31 -14.17 -1.60 -3.60
N ALA A 32 -13.20 -1.23 -2.76
CA ALA A 32 -13.36 -0.23 -1.72
C ALA A 32 -13.12 1.21 -2.19
N LEU A 33 -12.71 1.42 -3.45
CA LEU A 33 -12.47 2.78 -3.96
C LEU A 33 -13.78 3.59 -4.03
N PRO A 34 -13.75 4.90 -3.72
CA PRO A 34 -12.57 5.66 -3.28
C PRO A 34 -12.21 5.40 -1.82
N VAL A 35 -10.91 5.36 -1.54
CA VAL A 35 -10.36 5.29 -0.19
C VAL A 35 -9.67 6.61 0.13
N GLU A 36 -10.03 7.20 1.27
CA GLU A 36 -9.51 8.48 1.73
C GLU A 36 -8.82 8.32 3.09
N GLY A 37 -7.77 9.10 3.32
CA GLY A 37 -7.03 9.08 4.58
C GLY A 37 -5.96 10.16 4.63
N SER A 38 -5.49 10.46 5.84
CA SER A 38 -4.40 11.40 6.05
C SER A 38 -3.06 10.73 5.73
N ALA A 39 -2.35 11.26 4.74
CA ALA A 39 -1.02 10.81 4.39
C ALA A 39 -0.01 11.16 5.50
N ARG A 40 0.77 10.18 5.92
CA ARG A 40 1.90 10.33 6.85
C ARG A 40 3.16 9.81 6.19
N ARG A 41 4.30 10.35 6.59
CA ARG A 41 5.59 9.95 6.06
C ARG A 41 6.41 9.28 7.15
N TRP A 42 7.02 8.14 6.83
CA TRP A 42 8.04 7.50 7.65
C TRP A 42 9.27 7.21 6.79
N GLY A 43 10.34 8.00 6.95
CA GLY A 43 11.55 7.82 6.17
C GLY A 43 11.31 8.02 4.67
N GLU A 44 11.43 6.94 3.89
CA GLU A 44 11.20 6.90 2.44
C GLU A 44 9.92 6.11 2.06
N GLU A 45 8.95 6.09 2.97
CA GLU A 45 7.60 5.53 2.80
C GLU A 45 6.56 6.62 3.11
N ILE A 46 5.49 6.65 2.30
CA ILE A 46 4.26 7.38 2.60
C ILE A 46 3.18 6.34 2.87
N TYR A 47 2.43 6.51 3.95
CA TYR A 47 1.33 5.62 4.29
C TYR A 47 0.13 6.40 4.79
N PHE A 48 -1.06 5.87 4.55
CA PHE A 48 -2.32 6.43 5.06
C PHE A 48 -3.21 5.30 5.57
N ASP A 49 -3.89 5.57 6.68
CA ASP A 49 -4.81 4.59 7.27
C ASP A 49 -6.02 4.38 6.36
N VAL A 50 -6.53 3.16 6.36
CA VAL A 50 -7.75 2.78 5.63
C VAL A 50 -8.68 2.02 6.57
N THR A 51 -9.99 2.11 6.34
CA THR A 51 -10.98 1.36 7.13
C THR A 51 -11.09 -0.10 6.71
N LEU A 52 -10.53 -0.45 5.56
CA LEU A 52 -10.52 -1.78 4.98
C LEU A 52 -9.66 -2.73 5.83
N ARG A 53 -10.30 -3.70 6.49
CA ARG A 53 -9.63 -4.70 7.34
C ARG A 53 -9.52 -6.04 6.61
N LEU A 54 -8.31 -6.38 6.20
CA LEU A 54 -7.99 -7.64 5.53
C LEU A 54 -6.97 -8.44 6.34
N PRO A 55 -7.06 -9.78 6.34
CA PRO A 55 -6.04 -10.64 6.95
C PRO A 55 -4.72 -10.59 6.17
N LEU A 56 -3.63 -11.02 6.81
CA LEU A 56 -2.35 -11.24 6.13
C LEU A 56 -2.52 -12.30 5.03
N GLU A 57 -2.24 -11.93 3.78
CA GLU A 57 -2.34 -12.86 2.65
C GLU A 57 -1.15 -13.84 2.63
N LYS A 58 -1.37 -15.04 2.08
CA LYS A 58 -0.33 -16.07 1.97
C LYS A 58 0.88 -15.63 1.13
N GLY A 59 0.66 -14.74 0.16
CA GLY A 59 1.70 -14.17 -0.71
C GLY A 59 2.38 -12.94 -0.13
N ALA A 60 2.07 -12.56 1.13
CA ALA A 60 2.63 -11.37 1.74
C ALA A 60 4.16 -11.48 1.87
N ARG A 61 4.83 -10.38 1.59
CA ARG A 61 6.29 -10.27 1.58
C ARG A 61 6.72 -9.23 2.60
N ALA A 62 7.76 -9.57 3.38
CA ALA A 62 8.38 -8.65 4.33
C ALA A 62 9.35 -7.68 3.64
N GLU A 63 9.91 -8.08 2.50
CA GLU A 63 10.81 -7.26 1.71
C GLU A 63 10.05 -6.48 0.65
N VAL A 64 10.30 -5.17 0.63
CA VAL A 64 9.70 -4.19 -0.27
C VAL A 64 10.80 -3.37 -0.93
N ALA A 65 10.57 -3.01 -2.18
CA ALA A 65 11.46 -2.26 -3.04
C ALA A 65 10.87 -0.87 -3.33
N PRO A 66 11.71 0.13 -3.68
CA PRO A 66 11.21 1.39 -4.21
C PRO A 66 10.30 1.15 -5.42
N GLY A 67 9.14 1.81 -5.44
CA GLY A 67 8.06 1.64 -6.42
C GLY A 67 6.94 0.71 -5.97
N ASP A 68 7.12 -0.02 -4.87
CA ASP A 68 6.09 -0.92 -4.38
C ASP A 68 4.90 -0.17 -3.74
N LEU A 69 3.72 -0.76 -3.92
CA LEU A 69 2.50 -0.45 -3.19
C LEU A 69 2.17 -1.63 -2.27
N GLY A 70 2.10 -1.36 -0.96
CA GLY A 70 1.81 -2.37 0.06
C GLY A 70 0.52 -2.07 0.83
N TYR A 71 -0.01 -3.11 1.47
CA TYR A 71 -1.10 -3.01 2.44
C TYR A 71 -0.65 -3.66 3.77
N TRP A 72 -0.78 -2.92 4.86
CA TRP A 72 -0.42 -3.36 6.21
C TRP A 72 -1.68 -3.82 6.96
N PRO A 73 -1.81 -5.11 7.34
CA PRO A 73 -3.02 -5.60 8.03
C PRO A 73 -3.06 -5.29 9.53
N GLN A 74 -1.90 -5.13 10.18
CA GLN A 74 -1.79 -4.95 11.64
C GLN A 74 -2.27 -3.57 12.10
N GLY A 75 -1.96 -2.55 11.30
CA GLY A 75 -2.58 -1.23 11.34
C GLY A 75 -3.06 -0.94 9.93
N PRO A 76 -4.34 -1.20 9.61
CA PRO A 76 -4.90 -1.11 8.26
C PRO A 76 -4.48 0.17 7.54
N ALA A 77 -3.52 0.02 6.62
CA ALA A 77 -2.94 1.15 5.91
C ALA A 77 -2.45 0.73 4.53
N ILE A 78 -2.51 1.65 3.58
CA ILE A 78 -1.85 1.52 2.28
C ILE A 78 -0.54 2.31 2.34
N ALA A 79 0.53 1.70 1.84
CA ALA A 79 1.88 2.23 1.86
C ALA A 79 2.48 2.33 0.45
N LEU A 80 3.10 3.46 0.15
CA LEU A 80 3.86 3.73 -1.06
C LEU A 80 5.33 3.83 -0.67
N PHE A 81 6.14 2.92 -1.20
CA PHE A 81 7.58 2.88 -0.95
C PHE A 81 8.30 3.59 -2.10
N PHE A 82 9.04 4.66 -1.83
CA PHE A 82 9.76 5.44 -2.86
C PHE A 82 11.27 5.54 -2.63
N GLY A 83 11.78 4.88 -1.59
CA GLY A 83 13.21 4.75 -1.34
C GLY A 83 13.52 3.51 -0.50
N ARG A 84 14.72 3.44 0.07
CA ARG A 84 15.14 2.34 0.94
C ARG A 84 14.27 2.32 2.18
N VAL A 85 13.43 1.30 2.27
CA VAL A 85 12.73 0.97 3.50
C VAL A 85 13.76 0.57 4.54
N ARG A 86 13.91 1.38 5.60
CA ARG A 86 14.61 0.93 6.80
C ARG A 86 13.67 -0.03 7.53
N LEU A 87 13.82 -1.33 7.28
CA LEU A 87 13.41 -2.34 8.25
C LEU A 87 14.19 -2.06 9.53
N THR A 88 13.59 -1.33 10.47
CA THR A 88 14.17 -1.20 11.79
C THR A 88 14.00 -2.57 12.43
N ARG A 89 15.11 -3.27 12.61
CA ARG A 89 15.20 -4.55 13.34
C ARG A 89 14.50 -4.37 14.68
N LEU A 90 13.40 -5.10 14.92
CA LEU A 90 12.96 -5.39 16.29
C LEU A 90 14.07 -6.26 16.89
N GLU A 91 14.92 -5.66 17.72
CA GLU A 91 15.86 -6.42 18.54
C GLU A 91 15.09 -7.18 19.62
N ALA A 92 15.70 -8.30 20.02
CA ALA A 92 15.16 -9.41 20.80
C ALA A 92 14.57 -9.04 22.16
#